data_AF-A0AAJ1MZK0-F1
#
_entry.id   AF-A0AAJ1MZK0-F1
#
_cell.length_a   1.000
_cell.length_b   1.000
_cell.length_c   1.000
_cell.angle_alpha   90.00
_cell.angle_beta   90.00
_cell.angle_gamma   90.00
#
_symmetry.space_group_name_H-M   'P 1'
#
loop_
_entity.id
_entity.type
_entity.pdbx_description
1 polymer ?
#
loop_
_entity_poly.entity_id
_entity_poly.type
_entity_poly.pdbx_seq_one_letter_code
_entity_poly.pdbx_strand_id
1 'polypeptide(L)'
;MTPESVMALGIEAMKVALALAAPLLLSALICGLVISLLQAATQINEMTLSFIPKILAVFVTIVIAGPWMLNLLLDYMRVLFSSIPTIIG
;
A
#
# COMPACT_ATOMS: atom_id res chain seq x y z
N MET A 1 -4.69 -1.45 -29.98
CA MET A 1 -5.29 -1.29 -28.64
C MET A 1 -6.81 -1.33 -28.74
N THR A 2 -7.47 -2.26 -28.05
CA THR A 2 -8.94 -2.31 -27.95
C THR A 2 -9.41 -1.81 -26.57
N PRO A 3 -10.66 -1.34 -26.41
CA PRO A 3 -11.18 -0.89 -25.11
C PRO A 3 -11.04 -1.94 -24.00
N GLU A 4 -11.19 -3.22 -24.34
CA GLU A 4 -11.04 -4.36 -23.42
C GLU A 4 -9.60 -4.48 -22.92
N SER A 5 -8.61 -4.29 -23.80
CA SER A 5 -7.19 -4.32 -23.44
C SER A 5 -6.80 -3.18 -22.47
N VAL A 6 -7.38 -1.98 -22.66
CA VAL A 6 -7.16 -0.84 -21.75
C VAL A 6 -7.77 -1.12 -20.38
N MET A 7 -8.96 -1.70 -20.34
CA MET A 7 -9.62 -2.06 -19.09
C MET A 7 -8.84 -3.13 -18.33
N ALA A 8 -8.34 -4.17 -19.01
CA ALA A 8 -7.51 -5.20 -18.41
C ALA A 8 -6.24 -4.61 -17.76
N LEU A 9 -5.56 -3.69 -18.47
CA LEU A 9 -4.38 -2.99 -17.97
C LEU A 9 -4.70 -2.14 -16.73
N GLY A 10 -5.85 -1.44 -16.72
CA GLY A 10 -6.31 -0.70 -15.56
C GLY A 10 -6.60 -1.58 -14.34
N ILE A 11 -7.21 -2.76 -14.54
CA ILE A 11 -7.47 -3.72 -13.46
C ILE A 11 -6.17 -4.23 -12.85
N GLU A 12 -5.17 -4.55 -13.69
CA GLU A 12 -3.87 -5.01 -13.23
C GLU A 12 -3.14 -3.94 -12.43
N ALA A 13 -3.12 -2.70 -12.94
CA ALA A 13 -2.57 -1.55 -12.23
C ALA A 13 -3.22 -1.36 -10.86
N MET A 14 -4.55 -1.45 -10.77
CA MET A 14 -5.28 -1.31 -9.51
C MET A 14 -4.97 -2.43 -8.53
N LYS A 15 -4.80 -3.68 -9.00
CA LYS A 15 -4.39 -4.81 -8.15
C LYS A 15 -3.01 -4.59 -7.56
N VAL A 16 -2.04 -4.15 -8.36
CA VAL A 16 -0.68 -3.84 -7.91
C VAL A 16 -0.70 -2.69 -6.91
N ALA A 17 -1.41 -1.59 -7.21
CA ALA A 17 -1.56 -0.46 -6.31
C ALA A 17 -2.18 -0.86 -4.96
N LEU A 18 -3.23 -1.68 -4.97
CA LEU A 18 -3.86 -2.20 -3.76
C LEU A 18 -2.89 -3.06 -2.96
N ALA A 19 -2.16 -3.97 -3.61
CA ALA A 19 -1.18 -4.83 -2.95
C ALA A 19 -0.02 -4.05 -2.33
N LEU A 20 0.44 -2.96 -2.98
CA LEU A 20 1.46 -2.06 -2.43
C LEU A 20 0.93 -1.29 -1.22
N ALA A 21 -0.30 -0.77 -1.29
CA ALA A 21 -0.87 0.06 -0.22
C ALA A 21 -1.33 -0.77 0.99
N ALA A 22 -1.79 -2.00 0.77
CA ALA A 22 -2.39 -2.86 1.79
C ALA A 22 -1.55 -2.98 3.09
N PRO A 23 -0.26 -3.35 3.07
CA PRO A 23 0.50 -3.50 4.31
C PRO A 23 0.61 -2.20 5.10
N LEU A 24 0.85 -1.06 4.43
CA LEU A 24 0.94 0.25 5.09
C LEU A 24 -0.39 0.68 5.70
N LEU A 25 -1.47 0.53 4.95
CA LEU A 25 -2.82 0.90 5.39
C LEU A 25 -3.29 0.01 6.55
N LEU A 26 -3.09 -1.29 6.46
CA LEU A 26 -3.46 -2.24 7.53
C LEU A 26 -2.66 -1.97 8.80
N SER A 27 -1.36 -1.71 8.69
CA SER A 27 -0.52 -1.35 9.82
C SER A 27 -0.97 -0.05 10.51
N ALA A 28 -1.22 1.00 9.70
CA ALA A 28 -1.71 2.27 10.21
C ALA A 28 -3.12 2.14 10.85
N LEU A 29 -3.98 1.32 10.27
CA LEU A 29 -5.33 1.04 10.77
C LEU A 29 -5.29 0.30 12.10
N ILE A 30 -4.56 -0.81 12.19
CA ILE A 30 -4.45 -1.63 13.40
C ILE A 30 -3.85 -0.80 14.53
N CYS A 31 -2.74 -0.10 14.26
CA CYS A 31 -2.10 0.76 15.25
C CYS A 31 -3.05 1.89 15.70
N GLY A 32 -3.70 2.57 14.74
CA GLY A 32 -4.65 3.63 15.04
C GLY A 32 -5.84 3.15 15.89
N LEU A 33 -6.38 1.97 15.58
CA LEU A 33 -7.49 1.37 16.31
C LEU A 33 -7.08 1.05 17.75
N VAL A 34 -5.95 0.36 17.95
CA VAL A 34 -5.44 0.01 19.28
C VAL A 34 -5.23 1.27 20.12
N ILE A 35 -4.59 2.30 19.56
CA ILE A 35 -4.35 3.53 20.31
C ILE A 35 -5.65 4.28 20.59
N SER A 36 -6.61 4.34 19.66
CA SER A 36 -7.91 4.99 19.90
C SER A 36 -8.70 4.31 21.02
N LEU A 37 -8.59 2.97 21.14
CA LEU A 37 -9.24 2.22 22.21
C LEU A 37 -8.61 2.55 23.57
N LEU A 38 -7.28 2.63 23.63
CA LEU A 38 -6.57 3.03 24.85
C LEU A 38 -6.89 4.46 25.24
N GLN A 39 -6.90 5.40 24.28
CA GLN A 39 -7.28 6.80 24.50
C GLN A 39 -8.69 6.93 25.07
N ALA A 40 -9.65 6.17 24.52
CA ALA A 40 -11.02 6.14 25.02
C ALA A 40 -11.10 5.53 26.43
N ALA A 41 -10.39 4.44 26.70
CA ALA A 41 -10.38 3.78 28.00
C ALA A 41 -9.76 4.63 29.12
N THR A 42 -8.72 5.41 28.81
CA THR A 42 -8.04 6.28 29.79
C THR A 42 -8.54 7.71 29.80
N GLN A 43 -9.48 8.07 28.92
CA GLN A 43 -9.98 9.45 28.73
C GLN A 43 -8.87 10.46 28.35
N ILE A 44 -7.77 9.99 27.76
CA ILE A 44 -6.66 10.85 27.31
C ILE A 44 -6.81 11.07 25.81
N ASN A 45 -7.18 12.29 25.40
CA ASN A 45 -7.35 12.66 23.99
C ASN A 45 -6.26 13.63 23.53
N GLU A 46 -5.01 13.16 23.57
CA GLU A 46 -3.86 13.91 23.10
C GLU A 46 -3.51 13.52 21.66
N MET A 47 -3.47 14.51 20.77
CA MET A 47 -3.22 14.29 19.34
C MET A 47 -1.87 13.62 19.06
N THR A 48 -0.85 13.90 19.87
CA THR A 48 0.51 13.35 19.72
C THR A 48 0.59 11.85 20.02
N LEU A 49 -0.22 11.36 20.97
CA LEU A 49 -0.25 9.95 21.37
C LEU A 49 -0.76 9.03 20.26
N SER A 50 -1.62 9.52 19.36
CA SER A 50 -2.09 8.72 18.22
C SER A 50 -1.16 8.80 17.00
N PHE A 51 -0.36 9.87 16.90
CA PHE A 51 0.49 10.14 15.76
C PHE A 51 1.81 9.36 15.79
N ILE A 52 2.55 9.44 16.91
CA ILE A 52 3.90 8.86 17.02
C ILE A 52 3.88 7.33 16.85
N PRO A 53 3.03 6.56 17.57
CA PRO A 53 3.00 5.11 17.41
C PRO A 53 2.64 4.67 15.98
N LYS A 54 1.76 5.43 15.31
CA LYS A 54 1.34 5.15 13.93
C LYS A 54 2.50 5.31 12.94
N ILE A 55 3.32 6.35 13.09
CA ILE A 55 4.53 6.52 12.26
C ILE A 55 5.49 5.35 12.48
N LEU A 56 5.72 4.95 13.72
CA LEU A 56 6.61 3.82 14.02
C LEU A 56 6.08 2.52 13.41
N ALA A 57 4.78 2.26 13.50
CA ALA A 57 4.15 1.10 12.89
C ALA A 57 4.34 1.07 11.36
N VAL A 58 4.09 2.21 10.69
CA VAL A 58 4.30 2.33 9.24
C VAL A 58 5.77 2.17 8.88
N PHE A 59 6.69 2.77 9.63
CA PHE A 59 8.13 2.64 9.39
C PHE A 59 8.61 1.19 9.50
N VAL A 60 8.22 0.48 10.56
CA VAL A 60 8.53 -0.95 10.73
C VAL A 60 7.94 -1.77 9.58
N THR A 61 6.73 -1.44 9.14
CA THR A 61 6.08 -2.12 8.01
C THR A 61 6.87 -1.91 6.71
N ILE A 62 7.36 -0.70 6.44
CA ILE A 62 8.21 -0.42 5.29
C ILE A 62 9.53 -1.19 5.38
N VAL A 63 10.14 -1.28 6.55
CA VAL A 63 11.40 -2.03 6.71
C VAL A 63 11.20 -3.52 6.43
N ILE A 64 10.10 -4.10 6.88
CA ILE A 64 9.81 -5.54 6.73
C ILE A 64 9.29 -5.85 5.32
N ALA A 65 8.29 -5.11 4.83
CA ALA A 65 7.61 -5.37 3.56
C ALA A 65 8.27 -4.67 2.36
N GLY A 66 9.17 -3.71 2.60
CA GLY A 66 9.79 -2.88 1.57
C GLY A 66 10.45 -3.66 0.43
N PRO A 67 11.29 -4.68 0.72
CA PRO A 67 11.90 -5.49 -0.34
C PRO A 67 10.85 -6.19 -1.22
N TRP A 68 9.79 -6.71 -0.62
CA TRP A 68 8.70 -7.36 -1.36
C TRP A 68 7.91 -6.36 -2.21
N MET A 69 7.55 -5.20 -1.63
CA MET A 69 6.85 -4.14 -2.36
C MET A 69 7.65 -3.63 -3.56
N LEU A 70 8.97 -3.49 -3.39
CA LEU A 70 9.86 -3.04 -4.44
C LEU A 70 9.96 -4.07 -5.57
N ASN A 71 10.09 -5.37 -5.25
CA ASN A 71 10.07 -6.42 -6.26
C ASN A 71 8.74 -6.46 -7.02
N LEU A 72 7.60 -6.37 -6.32
CA LEU A 72 6.28 -6.35 -6.94
C LEU A 72 6.13 -5.19 -7.93
N LEU A 73 6.61 -3.99 -7.57
CA LEU A 73 6.60 -2.84 -8.47
C LEU A 73 7.52 -3.04 -9.67
N LEU A 74 8.75 -3.51 -9.44
CA LEU A 74 9.73 -3.74 -10.52
C LEU A 74 9.24 -4.80 -11.50
N ASP A 75 8.64 -5.88 -11.02
CA ASP A 75 8.11 -6.94 -11.87
C ASP A 75 6.93 -6.44 -12.72
N TYR A 76 6.01 -5.70 -12.12
CA TYR A 76 4.92 -5.05 -12.87
C TYR A 76 5.46 -4.10 -13.94
N MET A 77 6.45 -3.26 -13.60
CA MET A 77 7.06 -2.32 -14.55
C MET A 77 7.77 -3.05 -15.71
N ARG A 78 8.47 -4.16 -15.43
CA ARG A 78 9.12 -4.98 -16.46
C ARG A 78 8.10 -5.56 -17.43
N VAL A 79 7.02 -6.14 -16.91
CA VAL A 79 5.92 -6.69 -17.72
C VAL A 79 5.32 -5.58 -18.58
N LEU A 80 4.94 -4.46 -17.97
CA LEU A 80 4.34 -3.32 -18.67
C LEU A 80 5.23 -2.83 -19.82
N PHE A 81 6.51 -2.55 -19.56
CA PHE A 81 7.42 -2.05 -20.60
C PHE A 81 7.71 -3.09 -21.68
N SER A 82 7.85 -4.37 -21.33
CA SER A 82 8.04 -5.45 -22.32
C SER A 82 6.81 -5.67 -23.20
N SER A 83 5.63 -5.27 -22.72
CA SER A 83 4.36 -5.39 -23.44
C SER A 83 4.16 -4.27 -24.47
N ILE A 84 4.84 -3.13 -24.32
CA ILE A 84 4.64 -1.95 -25.18
C ILE A 84 4.82 -2.26 -26.69
N PRO A 85 5.88 -2.94 -27.15
CA PRO A 85 6.04 -3.25 -28.57
C PRO A 85 4.88 -4.08 -29.14
N THR A 86 4.35 -5.01 -28.34
CA THR A 86 3.22 -5.89 -28.70
C THR A 86 1.88 -5.16 -28.71
N ILE A 87 1.78 -4.03 -28.02
CA ILE A 87 0.55 -3.22 -27.92
C ILE A 87 0.46 -2.19 -29.06
N ILE A 88 1.62 -1.77 -29.57
CA ILE A 88 1.77 -0.79 -30.67
C ILE A 88 1.73 -1.50 -32.05
N GLY A 89 2.24 -2.72 -32.14
CA GLY A 89 2.11 -3.58 -33.33
C GLY A 89 0.71 -4.16 -33.50
#